data_AF-A0A453M7U5-F1
#
_entry.id   AF-A0A453M7U5-F1
#
_cell.length_a   1.000
_cell.length_b   1.000
_cell.length_c   1.000
_cell.angle_alpha   90.00
_cell.angle_beta   90.00
_cell.angle_gamma   90.00
#
_symmetry.space_group_name_H-M   'P 1'
#
loop_
_entity.id
_entity.type
_entity.pdbx_description
1 polymer ?
#
loop_
_entity_poly.entity_id
_entity_poly.type
_entity_poly.pdbx_seq_one_letter_code
_entity_poly.pdbx_strand_id
1 'polypeptide(L)'
;LPEDCRLAAVFVVGEPTDDDASEEQVVLVSHGGTVNRIKVKDISIQGRGAKGVILMRLEHAGKIQSASLISAAAAEEILED
;
A
#
# COMPACT_ATOMS: atom_id res chain seq x y z
N LEU A 1 -4.47 14.12 -13.94
CA LEU A 1 -4.52 14.02 -12.46
C LEU A 1 -4.91 15.41 -11.96
N PRO A 2 -5.68 15.52 -10.88
CA PRO A 2 -5.89 16.79 -10.19
C PRO A 2 -4.58 17.53 -9.95
N GLU A 3 -4.65 18.87 -9.94
CA GLU A 3 -3.47 19.76 -9.83
C GLU A 3 -2.76 19.60 -8.48
N ASP A 4 -3.43 19.04 -7.48
CA ASP A 4 -2.94 18.80 -6.13
C ASP A 4 -2.45 17.36 -5.88
N CYS A 5 -2.40 16.51 -6.92
CA CYS A 5 -1.84 15.17 -6.80
C CYS A 5 -0.34 15.23 -6.48
N ARG A 6 0.04 14.64 -5.35
CA ARG A 6 1.44 14.46 -4.94
C ARG A 6 1.77 12.98 -4.78
N LEU A 7 3.03 12.63 -5.02
CA LEU A 7 3.57 11.32 -4.72
C LEU A 7 3.56 11.11 -3.20
N ALA A 8 2.81 10.11 -2.72
CA ALA A 8 2.71 9.82 -1.29
C ALA A 8 3.91 9.00 -0.79
N ALA A 9 4.32 8.00 -1.55
CA ALA A 9 5.44 7.12 -1.23
C ALA A 9 5.91 6.35 -2.49
N VAL A 10 7.12 5.80 -2.43
CA VAL A 10 7.64 4.83 -3.38
C VAL A 10 8.19 3.67 -2.57
N PHE A 11 7.80 2.46 -2.94
CA PHE A 11 8.30 1.23 -2.33
C PHE A 11 9.01 0.42 -3.40
N VAL A 12 10.11 -0.23 -3.02
CA VAL A 12 10.71 -1.29 -3.82
C VAL A 12 10.22 -2.59 -3.21
N VAL A 13 9.49 -3.37 -4.00
CA VAL A 13 9.00 -4.70 -3.62
C VAL A 13 9.76 -5.73 -4.43
N GLY A 14 9.97 -6.91 -3.85
CA GLY A 14 10.45 -8.06 -4.61
C GLY A 14 9.46 -8.45 -5.72
N GLU A 15 9.88 -9.35 -6.61
CA GLU A 15 8.93 -9.95 -7.54
C GLU A 15 7.83 -10.66 -6.72
N PRO A 16 6.54 -10.32 -6.95
CA PRO A 16 5.46 -11.06 -6.33
C PRO A 16 5.54 -12.49 -6.87
N THR A 17 5.90 -13.41 -5.99
CA THR A 17 5.89 -14.84 -6.30
C THR A 17 4.48 -15.36 -6.10
N ASP A 18 4.08 -16.36 -6.88
CA ASP A 18 2.81 -17.08 -6.68
C ASP A 18 2.84 -17.95 -5.40
N ASP A 19 3.94 -17.93 -4.65
CA ASP A 19 4.05 -18.59 -3.37
C ASP A 19 3.24 -17.79 -2.32
N ASP A 20 2.28 -18.45 -1.67
CA ASP A 20 1.51 -17.90 -0.54
C ASP A 20 2.40 -17.51 0.66
N ALA A 21 3.71 -17.76 0.59
CA ALA A 21 4.69 -17.27 1.56
C ALA A 21 4.86 -15.74 1.57
N SER A 22 4.61 -15.03 0.45
CA SER A 22 4.70 -13.56 0.45
C SER A 22 3.41 -12.92 0.99
N GLU A 23 3.43 -12.62 2.28
CA GLU A 23 2.38 -11.88 2.97
C GLU A 23 2.68 -10.38 3.05
N GLU A 24 3.37 -9.84 2.03
CA GLU A 24 3.60 -8.41 1.90
C GLU A 24 2.30 -7.66 1.57
N GLN A 25 2.08 -6.56 2.29
CA GLN A 25 0.89 -5.74 2.17
C GLN A 25 1.26 -4.27 2.05
N VAL A 26 0.55 -3.57 1.18
CA VAL A 26 0.50 -2.11 1.20
C VAL A 26 -0.65 -1.70 2.11
N VAL A 27 -0.33 -0.87 3.10
CA VAL A 27 -1.30 -0.28 4.02
C VAL A 27 -1.41 1.20 3.73
N LEU A 28 -2.62 1.66 3.45
CA LEU A 28 -2.96 3.06 3.17
C LEU A 28 -3.86 3.58 4.29
N VAL A 29 -3.56 4.77 4.80
CA VAL A 29 -4.40 5.46 5.78
C VAL A 29 -4.88 6.77 5.19
N SER A 30 -6.19 6.98 5.14
CA SER A 30 -6.78 8.25 4.74
C SER A 30 -6.72 9.28 5.87
N HIS A 31 -6.81 10.57 5.54
CA HIS A 31 -6.93 11.62 6.55
C HIS A 31 -8.19 11.47 7.44
N GLY A 32 -9.21 10.76 6.96
CA GLY A 32 -10.42 10.43 7.73
C GLY A 32 -10.28 9.22 8.66
N GLY A 33 -9.08 8.64 8.78
CA GLY A 33 -8.82 7.47 9.64
C GLY A 33 -9.23 6.13 9.03
N THR A 34 -9.60 6.09 7.74
CA THR A 34 -9.88 4.82 7.06
C THR A 34 -8.58 4.13 6.70
N VAL A 35 -8.46 2.86 7.08
CA VAL A 35 -7.31 2.01 6.76
C VAL A 35 -7.69 1.02 5.66
N ASN A 36 -6.88 0.94 4.61
CA ASN A 36 -7.02 -0.02 3.53
C ASN A 36 -5.73 -0.87 3.43
N ARG A 37 -5.87 -2.20 3.54
CA ARG A 37 -4.75 -3.17 3.49
C ARG A 37 -4.94 -4.04 2.26
N ILE A 38 -3.92 -4.09 1.41
CA ILE A 38 -3.97 -4.78 0.12
C ILE A 38 -2.72 -5.64 0.00
N LYS A 39 -2.87 -6.93 -0.29
CA LYS A 39 -1.71 -7.79 -0.56
C LYS A 39 -1.01 -7.32 -1.82
N VAL A 40 0.32 -7.27 -1.81
CA VAL A 40 1.11 -6.84 -2.97
C VAL A 40 0.80 -7.70 -4.19
N LYS A 41 0.61 -9.02 -4.00
CA LYS A 41 0.26 -9.96 -5.07
C LYS A 41 -1.07 -9.67 -5.78
N ASP A 42 -1.99 -9.00 -5.11
CA ASP A 42 -3.30 -8.63 -5.68
C ASP A 42 -3.25 -7.32 -6.47
N ILE A 43 -2.15 -6.56 -6.39
CA ILE A 43 -1.97 -5.30 -7.11
C ILE A 43 -1.54 -5.59 -8.55
N SER A 44 -2.32 -5.09 -9.52
CA SER A 44 -2.00 -5.28 -10.93
C SER A 44 -0.65 -4.65 -11.31
N ILE A 45 0.22 -5.46 -11.92
CA ILE A 45 1.50 -5.02 -12.47
C ILE A 45 1.24 -4.18 -13.72
N GLN A 46 1.73 -2.94 -13.72
CA GLN A 46 1.53 -1.99 -14.80
C GLN A 46 2.88 -1.46 -15.32
N GLY A 47 2.98 -1.22 -16.62
CA GLY A 47 4.17 -0.63 -17.24
C GLY A 47 4.30 0.88 -16.98
N ARG A 48 5.48 1.46 -17.29
CA ARG A 48 5.80 2.87 -17.02
C ARG A 48 4.88 3.91 -17.69
N GLY A 49 4.27 3.57 -18.81
CA GLY A 49 3.34 4.45 -19.54
C GLY A 49 1.90 4.44 -18.99
N ALA A 50 1.60 3.56 -18.03
CA ALA A 50 0.28 3.45 -17.44
C ALA A 50 0.01 4.57 -16.42
N LYS A 51 -1.28 4.85 -16.16
CA LYS A 51 -1.71 5.74 -15.08
C LYS A 51 -1.68 5.08 -13.69
N GLY A 52 -1.43 3.77 -13.64
CA GLY A 52 -1.55 2.95 -12.44
C GLY A 52 -2.98 2.43 -12.21
N VAL A 53 -3.16 1.73 -11.08
CA VAL A 53 -4.46 1.21 -10.61
C VAL A 53 -4.94 1.94 -9.36
N ILE A 54 -6.25 1.91 -9.11
CA ILE A 54 -6.85 2.54 -7.94
C ILE A 54 -6.80 1.55 -6.77
N LEU A 55 -5.99 1.86 -5.76
CA LEU A 55 -5.93 1.08 -4.52
C LEU A 55 -6.98 1.51 -3.49
N MET A 56 -7.27 2.81 -3.42
CA MET A 56 -8.23 3.38 -2.47
C MET A 56 -9.06 4.47 -3.15
N ARG A 57 -10.39 4.39 -3.01
CA ARG A 57 -11.28 5.50 -3.33
C ARG A 57 -11.42 6.38 -2.10
N LEU A 58 -11.17 7.67 -2.27
CA LEU A 58 -11.30 8.67 -1.22
C LEU A 58 -12.62 9.43 -1.42
N GLU A 59 -13.26 9.81 -0.32
CA GLU A 59 -14.38 10.75 -0.32
C GLU A 59 -13.95 12.12 -0.88
N HIS A 60 -14.90 13.00 -1.20
CA HIS A 60 -14.61 14.27 -1.87
C HIS A 60 -13.53 15.09 -1.13
N ALA A 61 -12.46 15.46 -1.85
CA ALA A 61 -11.24 16.12 -1.34
C ALA A 61 -10.42 15.34 -0.29
N GLY A 62 -10.68 14.04 -0.11
CA GLY A 62 -9.91 13.17 0.76
C GLY A 62 -8.46 13.00 0.30
N LYS A 63 -7.55 12.82 1.25
CA LYS A 63 -6.11 12.62 1.01
C LYS A 63 -5.61 11.38 1.73
N ILE A 64 -4.53 10.80 1.21
CA ILE A 64 -3.74 9.78 1.91
C ILE A 64 -2.88 10.50 2.96
N GLN A 65 -3.02 10.10 4.21
CA GLN A 65 -2.18 10.56 5.32
C GLN A 65 -0.87 9.78 5.36
N SER A 66 -0.92 8.47 5.20
CA SER A 66 0.26 7.61 5.16
C SER A 66 0.08 6.41 4.24
N ALA A 67 1.21 5.92 3.74
CA ALA A 67 1.32 4.66 3.02
C ALA A 67 2.52 3.91 3.58
N SER A 68 2.42 2.59 3.72
CA SER A 68 3.51 1.75 4.22
C SER A 68 3.47 0.38 3.58
N LEU A 69 4.65 -0.18 3.31
CA LEU A 69 4.82 -1.57 2.93
C LEU A 69 5.13 -2.37 4.20
N ILE A 70 4.38 -3.43 4.47
CA ILE A 70 4.53 -4.27 5.66
C ILE A 70 4.65 -5.72 5.20
N SER A 71 5.64 -6.43 5.70
CA SER A 71 5.73 -7.89 5.57
C SER A 71 5.19 -8.54 6.84
N ALA A 72 4.52 -9.68 6.73
CA ALA A 72 4.02 -10.43 7.90
C ALA A 72 5.13 -11.02 8.79
N ALA A 73 6.41 -10.82 8.46
CA ALA A 73 7.55 -11.34 9.22
C ALA A 73 7.97 -10.51 10.45
N ALA A 74 7.24 -9.46 10.85
CA ALA A 74 7.65 -8.58 11.96
C ALA A 74 6.54 -8.31 12.98
N ALA A 75 5.93 -9.38 13.51
CA ALA A 75 5.07 -9.32 14.69
C ALA A 75 5.49 -10.38 15.72
N GLU A 76 6.76 -10.41 16.10
CA GLU A 76 7.21 -11.02 17.35
C GLU A 76 8.31 -10.12 17.93
N GLU A 77 7.92 -9.23 18.85
CA GLU A 77 8.70 -8.80 20.03
C GLU A 77 7.81 -7.86 20.86
N ILE A 78 6.86 -8.44 21.61
CA ILE A 78 6.53 -7.88 22.92
C ILE A 78 7.35 -8.72 23.89
N LEU A 79 8.51 -8.19 24.29
CA LEU A 79 9.21 -8.65 25.47
C LEU A 79 8.26 -8.47 26.66
N GLU A 80 7.84 -9.57 27.26
CA GLU A 80 7.41 -9.56 28.65
C GLU A 80 8.68 -9.43 29.50
N ASP A 81 8.87 -8.27 30.13
CA ASP A 81 9.43 -8.12 31.47
C ASP A 81 8.88 -6.84 32.14
#